data_AF-A0A832Y2Z6-F1
#
_entry.id   AF-A0A832Y2Z6-F1
#
_cell.length_a   1.000
_cell.length_b   1.000
_cell.length_c   1.000
_cell.angle_alpha   90.00
_cell.angle_beta   90.00
_cell.angle_gamma   90.00
#
_symmetry.space_group_name_H-M   'P 1'
#
loop_
_entity.id
_entity.type
_entity.pdbx_description
1 polymer ?
#
loop_
_entity_poly.entity_id
_entity_poly.type
_entity_poly.pdbx_seq_one_letter_code
_entity_poly.pdbx_strand_id
1 'polypeptide(L)'
;IDEPAKSDPTIWHPRLWESLAREANARAIRGGSAKEAVPPERPSWEIDHSEEDKKKWLRAMLPELPKRLQNGWFSPAGRLGRTRTDHISMIPDEISYHVRDAVTRQSLGSVDEAFVLSLNHLGEDGAGRPRRFVMAGRTWMIVDADPEKSELLVAPVKDTGEAPMWAGELPPVPIEVALEVGRLRRSAATAVGAMEAESRDIDFNDYPLSNEARADLLEAVVEHLDATEYLPTDRVLTVETREKAVVLNTCRGSRVNETLAHFIQAMGSMREGKLGTTLVDPYRIAYQVPGTTAAHVIEWMTETSPEALETILRMTIPNGRALRWRLVQVARKMGVLQKKVDPRRVNLQGLMTRYRGTPVVEEALSKLFHERMDIEATMDLIREIQNGDVEIVHTATGPLGMSPKGERDMLLPAWSDAQLRERLETRLLAERCVLICLNCQDKTRKRVGKMEDRIEPCPRCNGTMRACAPERMEAMLAGWVTSRDPKDRGRMNKNAELIRTHGHDAVLAMMARGVAEGTATRLLRGHTRGNRIALLRAIHNAELQYARTRRYWS
;
A
#
# COMPACT_ATOMS: atom_id res chain seq x y z
N ILE A 1 12.85 -18.20 30.82
CA ILE A 1 12.67 -18.26 32.29
C ILE A 1 14.03 -17.92 32.83
N ASP A 2 14.17 -16.71 33.36
CA ASP A 2 15.49 -16.13 33.60
C ASP A 2 15.92 -16.37 35.06
N GLU A 3 14.96 -16.27 36.00
CA GLU A 3 15.15 -16.62 37.40
C GLU A 3 14.12 -17.69 37.83
N PRO A 4 14.50 -18.98 37.84
CA PRO A 4 13.58 -20.07 38.20
C PRO A 4 12.94 -19.88 39.57
N ALA A 5 13.69 -19.36 40.54
CA ALA A 5 13.25 -19.12 41.92
C ALA A 5 12.16 -18.06 42.08
N LYS A 6 11.97 -17.20 41.07
CA LYS A 6 10.92 -16.15 41.05
C LYS A 6 9.88 -16.38 39.95
N SER A 7 9.94 -17.52 39.27
CA SER A 7 9.06 -17.84 38.14
C SER A 7 7.77 -18.53 38.58
N ASP A 8 6.70 -18.37 37.81
CA ASP A 8 5.49 -19.18 37.98
C ASP A 8 5.82 -20.62 37.53
N PRO A 9 5.71 -21.65 38.39
CA PRO A 9 6.04 -23.01 37.98
C PRO A 9 5.04 -23.57 36.95
N THR A 10 3.84 -23.01 36.82
CA THR A 10 2.82 -23.49 35.87
C THR A 10 3.20 -23.23 34.41
N ILE A 11 4.15 -22.33 34.14
CA ILE A 11 4.70 -22.09 32.80
C ILE A 11 5.88 -23.00 32.45
N TRP A 12 6.30 -23.88 33.36
CA TRP A 12 7.35 -24.85 33.11
C TRP A 12 6.87 -25.95 32.16
N HIS A 13 7.81 -26.53 31.40
CA HIS A 13 7.49 -27.56 30.42
C HIS A 13 6.86 -28.80 31.12
N PRO A 14 5.79 -29.42 30.58
CA PRO A 14 5.08 -30.54 31.22
C PRO A 14 5.98 -31.68 31.68
N ARG A 15 6.92 -32.12 30.83
CA ARG A 15 7.89 -33.18 31.19
C ARG A 15 8.83 -32.79 32.34
N LEU A 16 9.20 -31.51 32.42
CA LEU A 16 10.04 -31.02 33.51
C LEU A 16 9.23 -31.02 34.82
N TRP A 17 7.99 -30.55 34.76
CA TRP A 17 7.04 -30.62 35.87
C TRP A 17 6.88 -32.04 36.39
N GLU A 18 6.54 -33.00 35.52
CA GLU A 18 6.33 -34.41 35.89
C GLU A 18 7.57 -35.01 36.59
N SER A 19 8.78 -34.74 36.07
CA SER A 19 10.02 -35.22 36.69
C SER A 19 10.25 -34.63 38.08
N LEU A 20 10.03 -33.32 38.23
CA LEU A 20 10.29 -32.61 39.50
C LEU A 20 9.20 -32.92 40.53
N ALA A 21 7.94 -33.05 40.11
CA ALA A 21 6.84 -33.45 40.97
C ALA A 21 7.07 -34.87 41.52
N ARG A 22 7.56 -35.80 40.69
CA ARG A 22 7.90 -37.16 41.13
C ARG A 22 9.00 -37.15 42.20
N GLU A 23 10.08 -36.41 41.98
CA GLU A 23 11.21 -36.32 42.91
C GLU A 23 10.84 -35.57 44.20
N ALA A 24 10.13 -34.44 44.08
CA ALA A 24 9.65 -33.65 45.21
C ALA A 24 8.66 -34.43 46.09
N ASN A 25 7.71 -35.15 45.49
CA ASN A 25 6.76 -35.99 46.22
C ASN A 25 7.47 -37.18 46.90
N ALA A 26 8.45 -37.81 46.24
CA ALA A 26 9.25 -38.88 46.84
C ALA A 26 10.10 -38.40 48.03
N ARG A 27 10.55 -37.14 48.02
CA ARG A 27 11.24 -36.50 49.15
C ARG A 27 10.26 -36.18 50.29
N ALA A 28 9.08 -35.64 49.97
CA ALA A 28 8.05 -35.31 50.96
C ALA A 28 7.54 -36.56 51.70
N ILE A 29 7.38 -37.68 51.00
CA ILE A 29 7.01 -38.98 51.58
C ILE A 29 8.08 -39.48 52.56
N ARG A 30 9.37 -39.35 52.23
CA ARG A 30 10.48 -39.75 53.11
C ARG A 30 10.64 -38.84 54.35
N GLY A 31 10.20 -37.59 54.26
CA GLY A 31 10.28 -36.61 55.35
C GLY A 31 9.04 -36.50 56.25
N GLY A 32 8.00 -37.33 56.03
CA GLY A 32 6.76 -37.30 56.83
C GLY A 32 5.83 -36.11 56.56
N SER A 33 6.06 -35.33 55.50
CA SER A 33 5.29 -34.12 55.15
C SER A 33 4.32 -34.35 53.99
N ALA A 34 3.40 -35.31 54.13
CA ALA A 34 2.40 -35.64 53.09
C ALA A 34 1.45 -34.48 52.70
N LYS A 35 1.46 -33.35 53.44
CA LYS A 35 0.63 -32.16 53.16
C LYS A 35 1.16 -31.27 52.04
N GLU A 36 2.36 -31.51 51.51
CA GLU A 36 2.99 -30.71 50.44
C GLU A 36 3.09 -31.44 49.10
N ALA A 37 2.04 -32.19 48.73
CA ALA A 37 2.00 -32.88 47.44
C ALA A 37 1.91 -31.88 46.26
N VAL A 38 2.83 -32.02 45.32
CA VAL A 38 2.77 -31.35 44.01
C VAL A 38 1.93 -32.22 43.08
N PRO A 39 0.99 -31.66 42.30
CA PRO A 39 0.24 -32.41 41.28
C PRO A 39 1.19 -33.22 40.37
N PRO A 40 0.92 -34.52 40.11
CA PRO A 40 1.79 -35.36 39.29
C PRO A 40 1.85 -34.88 37.84
N GLU A 41 0.73 -34.37 37.32
CA GLU A 41 0.65 -33.72 36.02
C GLU A 41 0.58 -32.20 36.19
N ARG A 42 1.15 -31.49 35.23
CA ARG A 42 1.14 -30.03 35.23
C ARG A 42 -0.31 -29.54 35.07
N PRO A 43 -0.81 -28.67 35.97
CA PRO A 43 -2.12 -28.07 35.80
C PRO A 43 -2.27 -27.30 34.48
N SER A 44 -3.49 -27.26 33.94
CA SER A 44 -3.77 -26.51 32.71
C SER A 44 -3.51 -25.01 32.92
N TRP A 45 -2.93 -24.37 31.92
CA TRP A 45 -2.70 -22.92 31.93
C TRP A 45 -4.00 -22.10 31.74
N GLU A 46 -5.10 -22.76 31.39
CA GLU A 46 -6.43 -22.15 31.21
C GLU A 46 -7.23 -22.04 32.52
N ILE A 47 -6.76 -22.67 33.59
CA ILE A 47 -7.40 -22.67 34.91
C ILE A 47 -6.58 -21.75 35.82
N ASP A 48 -7.22 -20.73 36.39
CA ASP A 48 -6.56 -19.84 37.35
C ASP A 48 -6.34 -20.59 38.68
N HIS A 49 -5.08 -20.67 39.07
CA HIS A 49 -4.64 -21.25 40.34
C HIS A 49 -4.25 -20.16 41.33
N SER A 50 -4.46 -20.40 42.63
CA SER A 50 -4.10 -19.44 43.67
C SER A 50 -2.58 -19.20 43.70
N GLU A 51 -2.17 -17.97 43.98
CA GLU A 51 -0.74 -17.62 44.08
C GLU A 51 -0.04 -18.34 45.25
N GLU A 52 -0.79 -18.79 46.25
CA GLU A 52 -0.29 -19.60 47.37
C GLU A 52 0.08 -21.01 46.93
N ASP A 53 -0.77 -21.65 46.11
CA ASP A 53 -0.51 -22.98 45.56
C ASP A 53 0.70 -22.97 44.62
N LYS A 54 0.79 -21.96 43.76
CA LYS A 54 1.95 -21.78 42.86
C LYS A 54 3.26 -21.64 43.63
N LYS A 55 3.28 -20.82 44.69
CA LYS A 55 4.47 -20.66 45.55
C LYS A 55 4.82 -21.94 46.29
N LYS A 56 3.82 -22.70 46.74
CA LYS A 56 4.00 -24.00 47.39
C LYS A 56 4.65 -25.01 46.44
N TRP A 57 4.12 -25.15 45.23
CA TRP A 57 4.69 -26.04 44.21
C TRP A 57 6.11 -25.64 43.81
N LEU A 58 6.35 -24.33 43.66
CA LEU A 58 7.67 -23.81 43.33
C LEU A 58 8.69 -24.16 44.42
N ARG A 59 8.38 -23.92 45.71
CA ARG A 59 9.26 -24.29 46.83
C ARG A 59 9.57 -25.77 46.89
N ALA A 60 8.59 -26.62 46.59
CA ALA A 60 8.77 -28.07 46.58
C ALA A 60 9.68 -28.52 45.43
N MET A 61 9.54 -27.95 44.23
CA MET A 61 10.29 -28.38 43.05
C MET A 61 11.69 -27.76 42.91
N LEU A 62 11.92 -26.55 43.43
CA LEU A 62 13.19 -25.83 43.29
C LEU A 62 14.45 -26.62 43.72
N PRO A 63 14.46 -27.36 44.84
CA PRO A 63 15.67 -28.09 45.24
C PRO A 63 15.93 -29.33 44.40
N GLU A 64 14.93 -29.85 43.68
CA GLU A 64 15.09 -30.98 42.73
C GLU A 64 15.50 -30.49 41.34
N LEU A 65 15.55 -29.18 41.11
CA LEU A 65 15.91 -28.60 39.81
C LEU A 65 17.37 -28.98 39.46
N PRO A 66 17.61 -29.61 38.29
CA PRO A 66 18.97 -29.95 37.86
C PRO A 66 19.89 -28.74 37.85
N LYS A 67 21.15 -28.89 38.28
CA LYS A 67 22.15 -27.80 38.35
C LYS A 67 22.25 -27.00 37.04
N ARG A 68 22.11 -27.67 35.89
CA ARG A 68 22.15 -27.05 34.55
C ARG A 68 20.99 -26.07 34.26
N LEU A 69 19.88 -26.14 34.99
CA LEU A 69 18.69 -25.30 34.80
C LEU A 69 18.55 -24.20 35.87
N GLN A 70 19.46 -24.14 36.85
CA GLN A 70 19.38 -23.16 37.95
C GLN A 70 19.57 -21.71 37.49
N ASN A 71 20.32 -21.51 36.40
CA ASN A 71 20.58 -20.20 35.80
C ASN A 71 19.53 -19.79 34.75
N GLY A 72 18.40 -20.49 34.69
CA GLY A 72 17.33 -20.25 33.73
C GLY A 72 17.39 -21.13 32.48
N TRP A 73 16.30 -21.11 31.71
CA TRP A 73 16.15 -21.85 30.45
C TRP A 73 15.10 -21.21 29.53
N PHE A 74 15.16 -21.56 28.25
CA PHE A 74 14.12 -21.22 27.29
C PHE A 74 13.01 -22.27 27.31
N SER A 75 11.77 -21.82 27.47
CA SER A 75 10.57 -22.65 27.39
C SER A 75 9.68 -22.11 26.26
N PRO A 76 9.05 -22.97 25.44
CA PRO A 76 8.08 -22.49 24.46
C PRO A 76 6.92 -21.82 25.17
N ALA A 77 6.69 -20.54 24.89
CA ALA A 77 5.49 -19.85 25.35
C ALA A 77 4.25 -20.47 24.66
N GLY A 78 3.10 -20.54 25.33
CA GLY A 78 1.86 -21.03 24.71
C GLY A 78 1.48 -20.29 23.42
N ARG A 79 1.91 -19.03 23.28
CA ARG A 79 1.79 -18.23 22.05
C ARG A 79 2.62 -18.78 20.88
N LEU A 80 3.78 -19.40 21.14
CA LEU A 80 4.67 -19.94 20.11
C LEU A 80 4.00 -21.04 19.28
N GLY A 81 3.17 -21.89 19.89
CA GLY A 81 2.41 -22.92 19.18
C GLY A 81 1.42 -22.33 18.17
N ARG A 82 0.74 -21.23 18.53
CA ARG A 82 -0.17 -20.49 17.62
C ARG A 82 0.62 -19.79 16.52
N THR A 83 1.66 -19.04 16.86
CA THR A 83 2.53 -18.37 15.88
C THR A 83 3.11 -19.35 14.87
N ARG A 84 3.56 -20.53 15.32
CA ARG A 84 4.07 -21.58 14.44
C ARG A 84 3.01 -22.03 13.43
N THR A 85 1.78 -22.24 13.89
CA THR A 85 0.67 -22.72 13.05
C THR A 85 0.18 -21.65 12.08
N ASP A 86 0.07 -20.40 12.56
CA ASP A 86 -0.41 -19.26 11.78
C ASP A 86 0.57 -18.82 10.66
N HIS A 87 1.85 -19.18 10.79
CA HIS A 87 2.95 -18.78 9.90
C HIS A 87 3.77 -19.95 9.35
N ILE A 88 3.17 -21.14 9.17
CA ILE A 88 3.82 -22.28 8.48
C ILE A 88 4.23 -21.92 7.05
N SER A 89 3.40 -21.12 6.36
CA SER A 89 3.63 -20.74 4.96
C SER A 89 4.65 -19.62 4.84
N MET A 90 5.54 -19.74 3.86
CA MET A 90 6.43 -18.64 3.47
C MET A 90 5.78 -17.63 2.53
N ILE A 91 4.60 -17.94 1.98
CA ILE A 91 3.80 -16.97 1.23
C ILE A 91 3.10 -16.06 2.25
N PRO A 92 3.33 -14.73 2.22
CA PRO A 92 2.67 -13.81 3.12
C PRO A 92 1.16 -13.81 2.88
N ASP A 93 0.37 -13.77 3.95
CA ASP A 93 -1.07 -13.53 3.83
C ASP A 93 -1.27 -12.08 3.37
N GLU A 94 -1.83 -11.88 2.19
CA GLU A 94 -2.10 -10.55 1.65
C GLU A 94 -3.58 -10.20 1.80
N ILE A 95 -3.84 -9.02 2.36
CA ILE A 95 -5.20 -8.46 2.42
C ILE A 95 -5.43 -7.65 1.15
N SER A 96 -6.39 -8.06 0.33
CA SER A 96 -6.83 -7.26 -0.81
C SER A 96 -7.82 -6.18 -0.36
N TYR A 97 -7.62 -4.95 -0.82
CA TYR A 97 -8.54 -3.83 -0.61
C TYR A 97 -9.38 -3.57 -1.86
N HIS A 98 -10.69 -3.56 -1.73
CA HIS A 98 -11.58 -3.25 -2.84
C HIS A 98 -11.58 -1.76 -3.14
N VAL A 99 -11.25 -1.39 -4.38
CA VAL A 99 -11.29 -0.01 -4.85
C VAL A 99 -12.70 0.33 -5.30
N ARG A 100 -13.26 1.41 -4.76
CA ARG A 100 -14.58 1.93 -5.11
C ARG A 100 -14.53 3.39 -5.48
N ASP A 101 -15.23 3.72 -6.57
CA ASP A 101 -15.45 5.11 -6.97
C ASP A 101 -16.39 5.80 -5.96
N ALA A 102 -15.95 6.93 -5.41
CA ALA A 102 -16.74 7.77 -4.52
C ALA A 102 -18.00 8.33 -5.21
N VAL A 103 -17.94 8.56 -6.53
CA VAL A 103 -19.00 9.18 -7.33
C VAL A 103 -20.01 8.17 -7.83
N THR A 104 -19.58 7.16 -8.60
CA THR A 104 -20.50 6.14 -9.16
C THR A 104 -20.81 4.99 -8.20
N ARG A 105 -20.00 4.79 -7.15
CA ARG A 105 -20.07 3.64 -6.22
C ARG A 105 -19.81 2.28 -6.86
N GLN A 106 -19.40 2.25 -8.13
CA GLN A 106 -18.99 1.02 -8.79
C GLN A 106 -17.67 0.54 -8.19
N SER A 107 -17.54 -0.78 -8.05
CA SER A 107 -16.26 -1.39 -7.73
C SER A 107 -15.40 -1.35 -8.99
N LEU A 108 -14.21 -0.78 -8.87
CA LEU A 108 -13.23 -0.66 -9.96
C LEU A 108 -12.30 -1.88 -10.02
N GLY A 109 -12.10 -2.55 -8.88
CA GLY A 109 -11.29 -3.76 -8.72
C GLY A 109 -10.73 -3.86 -7.30
N SER A 110 -9.53 -4.43 -7.15
CA SER A 110 -8.83 -4.55 -5.87
C SER A 110 -7.35 -4.15 -5.97
N VAL A 111 -6.79 -3.64 -4.87
CA VAL A 111 -5.36 -3.34 -4.68
C VAL A 111 -4.82 -4.13 -3.50
N ASP A 112 -3.51 -4.39 -3.47
CA ASP A 112 -2.86 -5.15 -2.40
C ASP A 112 -2.60 -4.31 -1.14
N GLU A 113 -2.29 -4.99 -0.03
CA GLU A 113 -1.94 -4.36 1.25
C GLU A 113 -0.64 -3.55 1.13
N ALA A 114 0.29 -3.96 0.26
CA ALA A 114 1.57 -3.28 0.02
C ALA A 114 1.37 -1.86 -0.53
N PHE A 115 0.50 -1.70 -1.53
CA PHE A 115 0.10 -0.42 -2.09
C PHE A 115 -0.55 0.45 -1.02
N VAL A 116 -1.49 -0.10 -0.24
CA VAL A 116 -2.16 0.67 0.82
C VAL A 116 -1.20 1.10 1.93
N LEU A 117 -0.20 0.29 2.27
CA LEU A 117 0.82 0.63 3.28
C LEU A 117 1.87 1.61 2.81
N SER A 118 2.03 1.74 1.49
CA SER A 118 2.84 2.81 0.91
C SER A 118 2.15 4.19 1.00
N LEU A 119 0.90 4.24 1.49
CA LEU A 119 0.14 5.45 1.78
C LEU A 119 0.18 5.76 3.29
N ASN A 120 0.20 7.05 3.62
CA ASN A 120 -0.15 7.50 4.95
C ASN A 120 -1.66 7.35 5.21
N HIS A 121 -2.08 7.50 6.45
CA HIS A 121 -3.47 7.23 6.87
C HIS A 121 -4.52 8.10 6.16
N LEU A 122 -4.08 9.22 5.56
CA LEU A 122 -4.89 10.16 4.79
C LEU A 122 -4.97 9.84 3.29
N GLY A 123 -4.38 8.72 2.84
CA GLY A 123 -4.19 8.45 1.41
C GLY A 123 -3.13 9.36 0.77
N GLU A 124 -2.39 10.07 1.61
CA GLU A 124 -1.32 10.97 1.22
C GLU A 124 0.01 10.22 1.13
N ASP A 125 0.88 10.71 0.27
CA ASP A 125 2.25 10.26 0.17
C ASP A 125 3.09 10.79 1.38
N GLY A 126 4.36 10.38 1.46
CA GLY A 126 5.26 10.80 2.55
C GLY A 126 5.49 12.32 2.64
N ALA A 127 5.06 13.09 1.64
CA ALA A 127 5.16 14.55 1.56
C ALA A 127 3.80 15.26 1.83
N GLY A 128 2.78 14.51 2.26
CA GLY A 128 1.44 15.07 2.56
C GLY A 128 0.61 15.39 1.33
N ARG A 129 0.96 14.85 0.15
CA ARG A 129 0.19 15.04 -1.08
C ARG A 129 -0.78 13.87 -1.29
N PRO A 130 -2.06 14.10 -1.62
CA PRO A 130 -3.01 13.02 -1.89
C PRO A 130 -2.52 12.20 -3.08
N ARG A 131 -2.29 10.90 -2.85
CA ARG A 131 -1.70 10.04 -3.88
C ARG A 131 -2.72 9.74 -4.98
N ARG A 132 -2.22 9.76 -6.20
CA ARG A 132 -2.96 9.48 -7.42
C ARG A 132 -2.41 8.21 -8.02
N PHE A 133 -3.27 7.37 -8.58
CA PHE A 133 -2.84 6.17 -9.26
C PHE A 133 -3.74 5.85 -10.46
N VAL A 134 -3.21 5.07 -11.40
CA VAL A 134 -3.96 4.65 -12.57
C VAL A 134 -4.63 3.30 -12.32
N MET A 135 -5.94 3.20 -12.60
CA MET A 135 -6.71 1.95 -12.53
C MET A 135 -7.84 1.96 -13.55
N ALA A 136 -8.05 0.84 -14.24
CA ALA A 136 -9.01 0.72 -15.35
C ALA A 136 -8.82 1.82 -16.42
N GLY A 137 -7.55 2.15 -16.71
CA GLY A 137 -7.17 3.17 -17.70
C GLY A 137 -7.49 4.62 -17.29
N ARG A 138 -7.61 4.93 -16.00
CA ARG A 138 -7.91 6.31 -15.53
C ARG A 138 -7.14 6.65 -14.27
N THR A 139 -6.87 7.95 -14.08
CA THR A 139 -6.26 8.45 -12.85
C THR A 139 -7.30 8.69 -11.76
N TRP A 140 -7.02 8.13 -10.59
CA TRP A 140 -7.84 8.17 -9.40
C TRP A 140 -7.03 8.76 -8.24
N MET A 141 -7.62 9.69 -7.51
CA MET A 141 -7.09 10.22 -6.27
C MET A 141 -7.70 9.45 -5.09
N ILE A 142 -6.85 9.06 -4.14
CA ILE A 142 -7.32 8.38 -2.93
C ILE A 142 -7.96 9.40 -1.99
N VAL A 143 -9.21 9.15 -1.61
CA VAL A 143 -9.98 10.01 -0.71
C VAL A 143 -10.00 9.44 0.70
N ASP A 144 -10.15 8.12 0.81
CA ASP A 144 -10.27 7.41 2.07
C ASP A 144 -9.85 5.94 1.89
N ALA A 145 -9.12 5.37 2.84
CA ALA A 145 -8.66 3.96 2.84
C ALA A 145 -9.14 3.22 4.11
N ASP A 146 -10.35 2.67 4.16
CA ASP A 146 -10.92 2.07 5.39
C ASP A 146 -10.29 0.67 5.67
N PRO A 147 -9.58 0.47 6.79
CA PRO A 147 -9.04 -0.83 7.18
C PRO A 147 -10.09 -1.86 7.56
N GLU A 148 -11.17 -1.45 8.21
CA GLU A 148 -12.13 -2.38 8.80
C GLU A 148 -13.04 -2.98 7.73
N LYS A 149 -13.28 -2.22 6.65
CA LYS A 149 -14.07 -2.68 5.50
C LYS A 149 -13.21 -3.22 4.35
N SER A 150 -11.88 -3.18 4.48
CA SER A 150 -10.93 -3.45 3.38
C SER A 150 -11.33 -2.72 2.10
N GLU A 151 -11.66 -1.43 2.19
CA GLU A 151 -12.22 -0.62 1.10
C GLU A 151 -11.37 0.64 0.87
N LEU A 152 -10.95 0.88 -0.37
CA LEU A 152 -10.29 2.10 -0.82
C LEU A 152 -11.28 2.96 -1.62
N LEU A 153 -11.66 4.11 -1.07
CA LEU A 153 -12.51 5.08 -1.74
C LEU A 153 -11.66 6.08 -2.53
N VAL A 154 -11.96 6.19 -3.81
CA VAL A 154 -11.21 7.02 -4.76
C VAL A 154 -12.13 8.00 -5.49
N ALA A 155 -11.59 9.14 -5.90
CA ALA A 155 -12.28 10.12 -6.73
C ALA A 155 -11.50 10.37 -8.03
N PRO A 156 -12.18 10.58 -9.16
CA PRO A 156 -11.50 10.86 -10.42
C PRO A 156 -10.85 12.25 -10.38
N VAL A 157 -9.67 12.38 -10.98
CA VAL A 157 -8.94 13.66 -11.08
C VAL A 157 -8.44 13.91 -12.49
N LYS A 158 -8.31 15.19 -12.85
CA LYS A 158 -7.84 15.63 -14.17
C LYS A 158 -6.32 15.54 -14.33
N ASP A 159 -5.61 15.60 -13.22
CA ASP A 159 -4.15 15.54 -13.23
C ASP A 159 -3.65 14.10 -13.41
N THR A 160 -2.46 13.96 -13.98
CA THR A 160 -1.75 12.70 -14.10
C THR A 160 -1.47 12.06 -12.74
N GLY A 161 -1.42 10.73 -12.73
CA GLY A 161 -1.05 9.93 -11.58
C GLY A 161 -0.12 8.80 -12.01
N GLU A 162 0.67 8.31 -11.08
CA GLU A 162 1.65 7.24 -11.35
C GLU A 162 0.93 5.89 -11.47
N ALA A 163 1.39 5.01 -12.35
CA ALA A 163 0.92 3.63 -12.34
C ALA A 163 1.21 3.00 -10.95
N PRO A 164 0.24 2.30 -10.35
CA PRO A 164 0.51 1.60 -9.09
C PRO A 164 1.55 0.51 -9.31
N MET A 165 2.58 0.49 -8.47
CA MET A 165 3.51 -0.63 -8.35
C MET A 165 2.78 -1.76 -7.61
N TRP A 166 2.55 -2.90 -8.27
CA TRP A 166 1.84 -4.05 -7.71
C TRP A 166 2.82 -5.05 -7.08
N ALA A 167 2.41 -5.75 -6.01
CA ALA A 167 3.16 -6.88 -5.44
C ALA A 167 3.20 -8.12 -6.35
N GLY A 168 2.60 -8.05 -7.55
CA GLY A 168 2.61 -9.08 -8.58
C GLY A 168 3.18 -8.59 -9.92
N GLU A 169 4.20 -7.74 -9.90
CA GLU A 169 4.98 -7.47 -11.12
C GLU A 169 5.47 -8.79 -11.74
N LEU A 170 5.59 -8.79 -13.07
CA LEU A 170 6.29 -9.85 -13.78
C LEU A 170 7.65 -10.09 -13.10
N PRO A 171 8.12 -11.35 -13.04
CA PRO A 171 9.43 -11.63 -12.49
C PRO A 171 10.47 -10.69 -13.11
N PRO A 172 11.39 -10.14 -12.30
CA PRO A 172 12.36 -9.17 -12.79
C PRO A 172 13.14 -9.77 -13.95
N VAL A 173 13.42 -8.95 -14.97
CA VAL A 173 14.23 -9.41 -16.11
C VAL A 173 15.64 -9.69 -15.61
N PRO A 174 16.15 -10.93 -15.76
CA PRO A 174 17.49 -11.30 -15.34
C PRO A 174 18.57 -10.54 -16.10
N ILE A 175 19.76 -10.44 -15.49
CA ILE A 175 20.90 -9.75 -16.09
C ILE A 175 21.32 -10.40 -17.41
N GLU A 176 21.27 -11.73 -17.50
CA GLU A 176 21.69 -12.50 -18.68
C GLU A 176 20.84 -12.15 -19.90
N VAL A 177 19.52 -12.05 -19.70
CA VAL A 177 18.56 -11.67 -20.74
C VAL A 177 18.77 -10.21 -21.15
N ALA A 178 19.04 -9.33 -20.20
CA ALA A 178 19.28 -7.93 -20.52
C ALA A 178 20.58 -7.73 -21.31
N LEU A 179 21.65 -8.43 -20.93
CA LEU A 179 22.92 -8.43 -21.66
C LEU A 179 22.77 -8.99 -23.07
N GLU A 180 21.98 -10.06 -23.25
CA GLU A 180 21.66 -10.62 -24.56
C GLU A 180 20.97 -9.60 -25.47
N VAL A 181 20.02 -8.82 -24.94
CA VAL A 181 19.41 -7.71 -25.69
C VAL A 181 20.44 -6.64 -26.06
N GLY A 182 21.36 -6.32 -25.15
CA GLY A 182 22.48 -5.41 -25.43
C GLY A 182 23.37 -5.90 -26.58
N ARG A 183 23.68 -7.21 -26.62
CA ARG A 183 24.41 -7.84 -27.74
C ARG A 183 23.61 -7.83 -29.03
N LEU A 184 22.31 -8.12 -28.95
CA LEU A 184 21.43 -8.13 -30.12
C LEU A 184 21.33 -6.75 -30.78
N ARG A 185 21.37 -5.66 -30.00
CA ARG A 185 21.48 -4.29 -30.51
C ARG A 185 22.78 -4.10 -31.31
N ARG A 186 23.92 -4.58 -30.79
CA ARG A 186 25.20 -4.55 -31.52
C ARG A 186 25.15 -5.40 -32.78
N SER A 187 24.62 -6.62 -32.73
CA SER A 187 24.43 -7.48 -33.91
C SER A 187 23.59 -6.80 -35.00
N ALA A 188 22.52 -6.10 -34.61
CA ALA A 188 21.69 -5.32 -35.54
C ALA A 188 22.47 -4.16 -36.18
N ALA A 189 23.25 -3.43 -35.39
CA ALA A 189 24.11 -2.35 -35.90
C ALA A 189 25.23 -2.87 -36.82
N THR A 190 25.78 -4.06 -36.54
CA THR A 190 26.76 -4.71 -37.43
C THR A 190 26.14 -5.16 -38.75
N ALA A 191 24.90 -5.66 -38.74
CA ALA A 191 24.21 -6.09 -39.95
C ALA A 191 24.02 -4.94 -40.97
N VAL A 192 23.97 -3.68 -40.50
CA VAL A 192 23.90 -2.48 -41.35
C VAL A 192 25.26 -1.81 -41.59
N GLY A 193 26.35 -2.42 -41.10
CA GLY A 193 27.71 -1.91 -41.26
C GLY A 193 28.06 -0.71 -40.39
N ALA A 194 27.28 -0.42 -39.35
CA ALA A 194 27.49 0.74 -38.48
C ALA A 194 28.41 0.45 -37.28
N MET A 195 28.63 -0.83 -36.94
CA MET A 195 29.52 -1.26 -35.84
C MET A 195 30.25 -2.57 -36.19
N GLU A 196 31.39 -2.83 -35.55
CA GLU A 196 32.10 -4.11 -35.66
C GLU A 196 31.46 -5.18 -34.78
N ALA A 197 31.41 -6.43 -35.28
CA ALA A 197 30.95 -7.57 -34.50
C ALA A 197 32.00 -7.98 -33.45
N GLU A 198 31.52 -8.40 -32.28
CA GLU A 198 32.36 -9.06 -31.29
C GLU A 198 32.21 -10.58 -31.32
N SER A 199 33.23 -11.30 -30.83
CA SER A 199 33.29 -12.77 -30.84
C SER A 199 32.17 -13.47 -30.05
N ARG A 200 31.49 -12.76 -29.15
CA ARG A 200 30.39 -13.27 -28.32
C ARG A 200 29.01 -12.91 -28.86
N ASP A 201 28.94 -12.13 -29.94
CA ASP A 201 27.68 -11.72 -30.52
C ASP A 201 27.07 -12.88 -31.34
N ILE A 202 25.76 -13.05 -31.22
CA ILE A 202 25.01 -13.98 -32.05
C ILE A 202 24.82 -13.28 -33.41
N ASP A 203 25.00 -14.02 -34.52
CA ASP A 203 24.64 -13.48 -35.83
C ASP A 203 23.19 -13.03 -35.78
N PHE A 204 22.95 -11.79 -36.20
CA PHE A 204 21.63 -11.21 -36.22
C PHE A 204 20.63 -12.17 -36.90
N ASN A 205 21.00 -12.75 -38.04
CA ASN A 205 20.12 -13.63 -38.82
C ASN A 205 19.79 -14.95 -38.13
N ASP A 206 20.68 -15.44 -37.26
CA ASP A 206 20.49 -16.70 -36.53
C ASP A 206 19.56 -16.53 -35.32
N TYR A 207 19.33 -15.29 -34.86
CA TYR A 207 18.40 -15.03 -33.77
C TYR A 207 16.94 -15.29 -34.22
N PRO A 208 16.13 -16.06 -33.45
CA PRO A 208 14.83 -16.57 -33.89
C PRO A 208 13.72 -15.50 -33.86
N LEU A 209 13.84 -14.48 -34.71
CA LEU A 209 12.86 -13.41 -34.91
C LEU A 209 12.09 -13.60 -36.22
N SER A 210 10.84 -13.13 -36.23
CA SER A 210 10.13 -12.95 -37.50
C SER A 210 10.76 -11.82 -38.31
N ASN A 211 10.51 -11.78 -39.62
CA ASN A 211 11.05 -10.74 -40.49
C ASN A 211 10.56 -9.34 -40.10
N GLU A 212 9.32 -9.23 -39.61
CA GLU A 212 8.73 -7.98 -39.14
C GLU A 212 9.44 -7.51 -37.86
N ALA A 213 9.58 -8.38 -36.85
CA ALA A 213 10.27 -8.04 -35.61
C ALA A 213 11.74 -7.68 -35.83
N ARG A 214 12.38 -8.30 -36.82
CA ARG A 214 13.73 -8.00 -37.26
C ARG A 214 13.84 -6.60 -37.85
N ALA A 215 12.89 -6.22 -38.72
CA ALA A 215 12.84 -4.90 -39.32
C ALA A 215 12.60 -3.81 -38.26
N ASP A 216 11.64 -4.02 -37.36
CA ASP A 216 11.33 -3.08 -36.27
C ASP A 216 12.56 -2.83 -35.36
N LEU A 217 13.30 -3.89 -35.04
CA LEU A 217 14.51 -3.79 -34.23
C LEU A 217 15.63 -3.05 -34.96
N LEU A 218 15.84 -3.35 -36.25
CA LEU A 218 16.82 -2.65 -37.08
C LEU A 218 16.51 -1.15 -37.16
N GLU A 219 15.25 -0.81 -37.47
CA GLU A 219 14.78 0.58 -37.54
C GLU A 219 15.05 1.31 -36.22
N ALA A 220 14.62 0.74 -35.09
CA ALA A 220 14.82 1.35 -33.78
C ALA A 220 16.30 1.53 -33.40
N VAL A 221 17.18 0.60 -33.81
CA VAL A 221 18.63 0.68 -33.56
C VAL A 221 19.28 1.74 -34.44
N VAL A 222 18.95 1.77 -35.74
CA VAL A 222 19.48 2.75 -36.70
C VAL A 222 19.04 4.16 -36.33
N GLU A 223 17.74 4.37 -36.08
CA GLU A 223 17.23 5.68 -35.64
C GLU A 223 17.88 6.16 -34.34
N HIS A 224 18.19 5.24 -33.43
CA HIS A 224 18.90 5.59 -32.21
C HIS A 224 20.33 5.99 -32.47
N LEU A 225 21.06 5.17 -33.23
CA LEU A 225 22.46 5.40 -33.54
C LEU A 225 22.65 6.71 -34.33
N ASP A 226 21.76 7.00 -35.28
CA ASP A 226 21.78 8.25 -36.05
C ASP A 226 21.53 9.48 -35.16
N ALA A 227 20.74 9.33 -34.08
CA ALA A 227 20.43 10.42 -33.17
C ALA A 227 21.49 10.65 -32.09
N THR A 228 22.17 9.60 -31.62
CA THR A 228 23.04 9.64 -30.42
C THR A 228 24.51 9.38 -30.71
N GLU A 229 24.86 8.89 -31.90
CA GLU A 229 26.19 8.38 -32.30
C GLU A 229 26.70 7.18 -31.48
N TYR A 230 25.98 6.79 -30.43
CA TYR A 230 26.35 5.74 -29.49
C TYR A 230 25.17 4.83 -29.20
N LEU A 231 25.41 3.52 -29.20
CA LEU A 231 24.39 2.52 -28.95
C LEU A 231 24.52 1.93 -27.54
N PRO A 232 23.48 1.96 -26.70
CA PRO A 232 23.50 1.27 -25.42
C PRO A 232 23.47 -0.25 -25.61
N THR A 233 24.57 -0.91 -25.25
CA THR A 233 24.82 -2.36 -25.41
C THR A 233 25.11 -3.02 -24.07
N ASP A 234 25.71 -4.21 -24.05
CA ASP A 234 26.25 -4.84 -22.84
C ASP A 234 27.54 -4.19 -22.34
N ARG A 235 28.29 -3.49 -23.21
CA ARG A 235 29.56 -2.83 -22.91
C ARG A 235 29.53 -1.30 -22.92
N VAL A 236 28.49 -0.69 -23.46
CA VAL A 236 28.35 0.77 -23.51
C VAL A 236 27.06 1.16 -22.80
N LEU A 237 27.18 1.98 -21.75
CA LEU A 237 26.08 2.66 -21.10
C LEU A 237 26.00 4.08 -21.62
N THR A 238 24.81 4.54 -21.99
CA THR A 238 24.60 5.91 -22.45
C THR A 238 23.78 6.71 -21.44
N VAL A 239 24.19 7.94 -21.19
CA VAL A 239 23.48 8.89 -20.34
C VAL A 239 22.91 9.98 -21.24
N GLU A 240 21.60 10.18 -21.21
CA GLU A 240 20.90 11.20 -21.99
C GLU A 240 20.37 12.30 -21.07
N THR A 241 20.59 13.57 -21.44
CA THR A 241 19.97 14.70 -20.75
C THR A 241 18.69 15.12 -21.47
N ARG A 242 17.55 15.06 -20.77
CA ARG A 242 16.23 15.52 -21.25
C ARG A 242 15.75 16.71 -20.44
N GLU A 243 14.75 17.44 -20.94
CA GLU A 243 14.29 18.72 -20.36
C GLU A 243 13.96 18.66 -18.85
N LYS A 244 13.46 17.51 -18.36
CA LYS A 244 13.04 17.33 -16.95
C LYS A 244 13.61 16.07 -16.30
N ALA A 245 14.48 15.34 -16.98
CA ALA A 245 15.00 14.07 -16.49
C ALA A 245 16.37 13.74 -17.11
N VAL A 246 17.16 12.95 -16.39
CA VAL A 246 18.34 12.28 -16.93
C VAL A 246 17.96 10.83 -17.16
N VAL A 247 18.33 10.24 -18.30
CA VAL A 247 18.07 8.82 -18.60
C VAL A 247 19.39 8.09 -18.68
N LEU A 248 19.57 7.03 -17.91
CA LEU A 248 20.68 6.08 -18.06
C LEU A 248 20.17 4.85 -18.80
N ASN A 249 20.68 4.59 -19.99
CA ASN A 249 20.43 3.34 -20.71
C ASN A 249 21.45 2.29 -20.25
N THR A 250 20.95 1.18 -19.74
CA THR A 250 21.76 0.11 -19.15
C THR A 250 21.07 -1.24 -19.35
N CYS A 251 21.76 -2.14 -20.05
CA CYS A 251 21.28 -3.49 -20.35
C CYS A 251 21.63 -4.49 -19.25
N ARG A 252 21.41 -4.14 -17.98
CA ARG A 252 21.80 -4.96 -16.80
C ARG A 252 20.61 -5.57 -16.04
N GLY A 253 19.41 -5.43 -16.59
CA GLY A 253 18.20 -6.07 -16.08
C GLY A 253 17.55 -5.30 -14.94
N SER A 254 16.40 -5.79 -14.48
CA SER A 254 15.54 -5.01 -13.57
C SER A 254 16.17 -4.77 -12.20
N ARG A 255 16.83 -5.78 -11.61
CA ARG A 255 17.35 -5.70 -10.24
C ARG A 255 18.58 -4.81 -10.12
N VAL A 256 19.52 -4.88 -11.06
CA VAL A 256 20.68 -3.98 -11.11
C VAL A 256 20.19 -2.55 -11.35
N ASN A 257 19.25 -2.36 -12.28
CA ASN A 257 18.73 -1.04 -12.58
C ASN A 257 17.94 -0.43 -11.39
N GLU A 258 17.22 -1.25 -10.61
CA GLU A 258 16.57 -0.79 -9.37
C GLU A 258 17.62 -0.38 -8.31
N THR A 259 18.71 -1.13 -8.17
CA THR A 259 19.83 -0.76 -7.28
C THR A 259 20.43 0.58 -7.67
N LEU A 260 20.77 0.76 -8.96
CA LEU A 260 21.30 2.02 -9.50
C LEU A 260 20.32 3.17 -9.34
N ALA A 261 19.02 2.92 -9.53
CA ALA A 261 17.97 3.91 -9.32
C ALA A 261 17.98 4.45 -7.90
N HIS A 262 17.99 3.57 -6.90
CA HIS A 262 18.05 3.96 -5.49
C HIS A 262 19.36 4.63 -5.11
N PHE A 263 20.48 4.15 -5.64
CA PHE A 263 21.79 4.74 -5.38
C PHE A 263 21.88 6.19 -5.89
N ILE A 264 21.58 6.42 -7.16
CA ILE A 264 21.65 7.76 -7.77
C ILE A 264 20.60 8.70 -7.15
N GLN A 265 19.41 8.19 -6.85
CA GLN A 265 18.39 8.96 -6.12
C GLN A 265 18.89 9.39 -4.74
N ALA A 266 19.57 8.50 -4.01
CA ALA A 266 20.15 8.82 -2.71
C ALA A 266 21.25 9.89 -2.83
N MET A 267 22.18 9.74 -3.77
CA MET A 267 23.26 10.69 -4.00
C MET A 267 22.74 12.08 -4.37
N GLY A 268 21.78 12.16 -5.30
CA GLY A 268 21.15 13.42 -5.68
C GLY A 268 20.34 14.06 -4.54
N SER A 269 19.63 13.25 -3.75
CA SER A 269 18.87 13.74 -2.60
C SER A 269 19.76 14.29 -1.49
N MET A 270 20.94 13.70 -1.26
CA MET A 270 21.92 14.19 -0.28
C MET A 270 22.49 15.55 -0.69
N ARG A 271 22.59 15.83 -2.00
CA ARG A 271 23.12 17.08 -2.53
C ARG A 271 22.12 18.24 -2.46
N GLU A 272 20.87 18.01 -2.82
CA GLU A 272 19.84 19.06 -2.88
C GLU A 272 18.85 19.10 -1.71
N GLY A 273 18.88 18.09 -0.82
CA GLY A 273 17.92 17.96 0.28
C GLY A 273 16.48 17.70 -0.17
N LYS A 274 16.26 17.37 -1.45
CA LYS A 274 14.95 17.08 -2.05
C LYS A 274 14.94 15.65 -2.57
N LEU A 275 13.87 14.92 -2.27
CA LEU A 275 13.63 13.61 -2.90
C LEU A 275 13.26 13.79 -4.37
N GLY A 276 14.02 13.16 -5.25
CA GLY A 276 13.63 12.97 -6.65
C GLY A 276 12.79 11.72 -6.86
N THR A 277 12.29 11.54 -8.08
CA THR A 277 11.55 10.34 -8.51
C THR A 277 12.37 9.57 -9.53
N THR A 278 12.26 8.25 -9.55
CA THR A 278 12.91 7.38 -10.54
C THR A 278 11.89 6.46 -11.19
N LEU A 279 12.09 6.18 -12.47
CA LEU A 279 11.32 5.19 -13.23
C LEU A 279 12.30 4.16 -13.78
N VAL A 280 12.10 2.90 -13.40
CA VAL A 280 13.02 1.79 -13.68
C VAL A 280 12.42 0.87 -14.73
N ASP A 281 13.22 0.55 -15.73
CA ASP A 281 12.93 -0.41 -16.79
C ASP A 281 14.14 -1.37 -16.91
N PRO A 282 13.97 -2.60 -17.43
CA PRO A 282 15.08 -3.54 -17.58
C PRO A 282 16.27 -3.02 -18.40
N TYR A 283 16.05 -2.02 -19.25
CA TYR A 283 17.05 -1.52 -20.19
C TYR A 283 17.43 -0.04 -19.97
N ARG A 284 16.75 0.66 -19.06
CA ARG A 284 16.96 2.10 -18.81
C ARG A 284 16.39 2.56 -17.48
N ILE A 285 16.88 3.68 -16.99
CA ILE A 285 16.42 4.31 -15.76
C ILE A 285 16.25 5.80 -16.02
N ALA A 286 15.07 6.34 -15.73
CA ALA A 286 14.83 7.78 -15.79
C ALA A 286 14.89 8.38 -14.38
N TYR A 287 15.72 9.41 -14.21
CA TYR A 287 15.91 10.14 -12.96
C TYR A 287 15.30 11.53 -13.09
N GLN A 288 14.31 11.82 -12.24
CA GLN A 288 13.77 13.15 -12.04
C GLN A 288 14.16 13.63 -10.64
N VAL A 289 15.45 13.92 -10.48
CA VAL A 289 16.02 14.42 -9.23
C VAL A 289 16.46 15.88 -9.44
N PRO A 290 15.91 16.85 -8.69
CA PRO A 290 16.34 18.24 -8.77
C PRO A 290 17.87 18.37 -8.68
N GLY A 291 18.46 19.16 -9.59
CA GLY A 291 19.91 19.42 -9.62
C GLY A 291 20.80 18.27 -10.10
N THR A 292 20.24 17.10 -10.40
CA THR A 292 21.03 15.99 -10.94
C THR A 292 21.17 16.15 -12.45
N THR A 293 22.41 16.07 -12.93
CA THR A 293 22.79 16.20 -14.34
C THR A 293 23.43 14.89 -14.80
N ALA A 294 23.57 14.70 -16.12
CA ALA A 294 24.27 13.53 -16.65
C ALA A 294 25.72 13.43 -16.14
N ALA A 295 26.40 14.57 -15.96
CA ALA A 295 27.76 14.61 -15.41
C ALA A 295 27.82 14.03 -13.99
N HIS A 296 26.85 14.33 -13.13
CA HIS A 296 26.81 13.76 -11.78
C HIS A 296 26.58 12.23 -11.80
N VAL A 297 25.74 11.74 -12.72
CA VAL A 297 25.50 10.30 -12.86
C VAL A 297 26.80 9.60 -13.27
N ILE A 298 27.53 10.15 -14.24
CA ILE A 298 28.82 9.61 -14.68
C ILE A 298 29.82 9.63 -13.54
N GLU A 299 30.00 10.80 -12.88
CA GLU A 299 30.87 10.98 -11.72
C GLU A 299 30.61 9.93 -10.64
N TRP A 300 29.35 9.71 -10.26
CA TRP A 300 29.03 8.73 -9.22
C TRP A 300 29.29 7.29 -9.66
N MET A 301 29.11 6.96 -10.94
CA MET A 301 29.41 5.63 -11.48
C MET A 301 30.92 5.38 -11.62
N THR A 302 31.73 6.42 -11.79
CA THR A 302 33.19 6.30 -11.97
C THR A 302 33.97 6.46 -10.67
N GLU A 303 33.54 7.35 -9.77
CA GLU A 303 34.34 7.74 -8.59
C GLU A 303 33.91 7.05 -7.30
N THR A 304 32.70 6.47 -7.24
CA THR A 304 32.22 5.81 -6.02
C THR A 304 32.88 4.45 -5.84
N SER A 305 33.40 4.17 -4.63
CA SER A 305 33.88 2.82 -4.29
C SER A 305 32.72 1.82 -4.34
N PRO A 306 32.86 0.69 -5.07
CA PRO A 306 31.84 -0.36 -5.12
C PRO A 306 31.42 -0.84 -3.72
N GLU A 307 32.37 -0.98 -2.79
CA GLU A 307 32.15 -1.47 -1.43
C GLU A 307 31.29 -0.50 -0.59
N ALA A 308 31.26 0.78 -0.95
CA ALA A 308 30.42 1.78 -0.28
C ALA A 308 28.93 1.63 -0.65
N LEU A 309 28.60 0.97 -1.77
CA LEU A 309 27.24 0.91 -2.31
C LEU A 309 26.24 0.29 -1.30
N GLU A 310 26.59 -0.86 -0.71
CA GLU A 310 25.72 -1.52 0.26
C GLU A 310 25.46 -0.63 1.47
N THR A 311 26.50 0.04 1.97
CA THR A 311 26.42 0.94 3.13
C THR A 311 25.50 2.13 2.84
N ILE A 312 25.65 2.77 1.68
CA ILE A 312 24.82 3.91 1.25
C ILE A 312 23.35 3.49 1.15
N LEU A 313 23.07 2.34 0.51
CA LEU A 313 21.72 1.82 0.36
C LEU A 313 21.09 1.45 1.72
N ARG A 314 21.85 0.80 2.61
CA ARG A 314 21.40 0.48 3.98
C ARG A 314 21.11 1.71 4.83
N MET A 315 21.75 2.85 4.58
CA MET A 315 21.47 4.10 5.29
C MET A 315 20.24 4.84 4.75
N THR A 316 19.94 4.71 3.46
CA THR A 316 18.94 5.52 2.75
C THR A 316 17.58 4.83 2.64
N ILE A 317 17.57 3.51 2.44
CA ILE A 317 16.36 2.69 2.27
C ILE A 317 15.51 2.52 3.54
N PRO A 318 16.03 2.57 4.79
CA PRO A 318 15.19 2.51 5.98
C PRO A 318 14.05 3.53 6.02
N ASN A 319 14.22 4.66 5.36
CA ASN A 319 13.19 5.70 5.26
C ASN A 319 12.23 5.50 4.06
N GLY A 320 12.52 4.50 3.22
CA GLY A 320 11.78 4.16 2.01
C GLY A 320 10.44 3.48 2.28
N ARG A 321 9.49 3.69 1.37
CA ARG A 321 8.12 3.18 1.48
C ARG A 321 8.05 1.65 1.35
N ALA A 322 8.94 1.06 0.54
CA ALA A 322 8.98 -0.39 0.28
C ALA A 322 9.35 -1.21 1.53
N LEU A 323 10.18 -0.65 2.42
CA LEU A 323 10.59 -1.36 3.64
C LEU A 323 9.44 -1.50 4.65
N ARG A 324 8.49 -0.56 4.69
CA ARG A 324 7.35 -0.60 5.63
C ARG A 324 6.56 -1.89 5.51
N TRP A 325 6.26 -2.29 4.28
CA TRP A 325 5.54 -3.54 4.00
C TRP A 325 6.35 -4.77 4.43
N ARG A 326 7.62 -4.85 4.04
CA ARG A 326 8.50 -5.98 4.38
C ARG A 326 8.70 -6.11 5.89
N LEU A 327 8.85 -4.99 6.60
CA LEU A 327 8.95 -4.98 8.05
C LEU A 327 7.70 -5.58 8.71
N VAL A 328 6.50 -5.24 8.22
CA VAL A 328 5.24 -5.82 8.72
C VAL A 328 5.18 -7.32 8.46
N GLN A 329 5.52 -7.77 7.25
CA GLN A 329 5.51 -9.19 6.90
C GLN A 329 6.46 -9.99 7.79
N VAL A 330 7.70 -9.53 7.95
CA VAL A 330 8.71 -10.18 8.78
C VAL A 330 8.31 -10.14 10.25
N ALA A 331 7.81 -9.00 10.75
CA ALA A 331 7.36 -8.88 12.13
C ALA A 331 6.15 -9.78 12.44
N ARG A 332 5.21 -9.97 11.50
CA ARG A 332 4.12 -10.95 11.62
C ARG A 332 4.70 -12.37 11.73
N LYS A 333 5.57 -12.77 10.79
CA LYS A 333 6.19 -14.12 10.79
C LYS A 333 7.02 -14.42 12.03
N MET A 334 7.78 -13.44 12.52
CA MET A 334 8.59 -13.57 13.74
C MET A 334 7.77 -13.45 15.03
N GLY A 335 6.44 -13.29 14.95
CA GLY A 335 5.55 -13.22 16.11
C GLY A 335 5.64 -11.92 16.90
N VAL A 336 6.30 -10.89 16.36
CA VAL A 336 6.36 -9.54 16.93
C VAL A 336 5.03 -8.82 16.76
N LEU A 337 4.38 -9.02 15.61
CA LEU A 337 3.03 -8.56 15.32
C LEU A 337 2.08 -9.74 15.21
N GLN A 338 0.86 -9.60 15.74
CA GLN A 338 -0.19 -10.60 15.55
C GLN A 338 -0.72 -10.52 14.11
N LYS A 339 -1.10 -11.68 13.54
CA LYS A 339 -1.62 -11.79 12.15
C LYS A 339 -2.78 -10.84 11.84
N LYS A 340 -3.67 -10.59 12.80
CA LYS A 340 -4.89 -9.76 12.62
C LYS A 340 -4.68 -8.25 12.82
N VAL A 341 -3.47 -7.80 13.14
CA VAL A 341 -3.21 -6.37 13.39
C VAL A 341 -3.13 -5.62 12.06
N ASP A 342 -3.94 -4.57 11.94
CA ASP A 342 -3.84 -3.59 10.85
C ASP A 342 -2.49 -2.86 10.97
N PRO A 343 -1.60 -2.99 9.99
CA PRO A 343 -0.26 -2.42 10.10
C PRO A 343 -0.24 -0.90 10.07
N ARG A 344 -1.34 -0.25 9.65
CA ARG A 344 -1.46 1.20 9.74
C ARG A 344 -1.61 1.69 11.17
N ARG A 345 -2.26 0.92 12.04
CA ARG A 345 -2.36 1.25 13.47
C ARG A 345 -1.03 1.02 14.21
N VAL A 346 -0.01 0.48 13.55
CA VAL A 346 1.29 0.19 14.13
C VAL A 346 2.25 1.35 13.90
N ASN A 347 2.94 1.78 14.95
CA ASN A 347 4.07 2.70 14.83
C ASN A 347 5.28 1.96 14.22
N LEU A 348 5.32 1.87 12.90
CA LEU A 348 6.40 1.19 12.16
C LEU A 348 7.78 1.83 12.40
N GLN A 349 7.83 3.15 12.57
CA GLN A 349 9.08 3.84 12.86
C GLN A 349 9.62 3.46 14.25
N GLY A 350 8.73 3.41 15.25
CA GLY A 350 9.08 2.91 16.59
C GLY A 350 9.51 1.45 16.57
N LEU A 351 8.86 0.61 15.75
CA LEU A 351 9.24 -0.79 15.55
C LEU A 351 10.65 -0.90 14.95
N MET A 352 10.94 -0.15 13.90
CA MET A 352 12.23 -0.15 13.24
C MET A 352 13.36 0.34 14.15
N THR A 353 13.13 1.40 14.94
CA THR A 353 14.12 1.88 15.92
C THR A 353 14.35 0.87 17.04
N ARG A 354 13.28 0.25 17.58
CA ARG A 354 13.37 -0.70 18.69
C ARG A 354 14.05 -2.01 18.29
N TYR A 355 13.79 -2.50 17.08
CA TYR A 355 14.31 -3.77 16.57
C TYR A 355 15.51 -3.60 15.64
N ARG A 356 16.13 -2.41 15.60
CA ARG A 356 17.35 -2.16 14.83
C ARG A 356 18.46 -3.10 15.32
N GLY A 357 19.19 -3.73 14.39
CA GLY A 357 20.23 -4.70 14.70
C GLY A 357 19.70 -6.05 15.22
N THR A 358 18.39 -6.27 15.20
CA THR A 358 17.79 -7.59 15.48
C THR A 358 17.43 -8.29 14.17
N PRO A 359 17.27 -9.63 14.17
CA PRO A 359 16.87 -10.39 12.97
C PRO A 359 15.60 -9.87 12.29
N VAL A 360 14.69 -9.19 13.01
CA VAL A 360 13.44 -8.66 12.44
C VAL A 360 13.71 -7.58 11.38
N VAL A 361 14.61 -6.63 11.68
CA VAL A 361 14.92 -5.54 10.76
C VAL A 361 15.93 -6.01 9.71
N GLU A 362 16.92 -6.82 10.11
CA GLU A 362 17.91 -7.36 9.17
C GLU A 362 17.27 -8.24 8.09
N GLU A 363 16.32 -9.11 8.47
CA GLU A 363 15.59 -9.93 7.51
C GLU A 363 14.68 -9.10 6.60
N ALA A 364 14.06 -8.02 7.12
CA ALA A 364 13.23 -7.15 6.30
C ALA A 364 14.04 -6.39 5.24
N LEU A 365 15.24 -5.93 5.61
CA LEU A 365 16.20 -5.33 4.68
C LEU A 365 16.73 -6.36 3.70
N SER A 366 17.20 -7.51 4.19
CA SER A 366 17.75 -8.60 3.39
C SER A 366 16.76 -9.07 2.32
N LYS A 367 15.49 -9.30 2.68
CA LYS A 367 14.44 -9.63 1.70
C LYS A 367 14.25 -8.55 0.66
N LEU A 368 14.18 -7.28 1.07
CA LEU A 368 13.99 -6.17 0.14
C LEU A 368 15.15 -6.10 -0.86
N PHE A 369 16.38 -6.25 -0.38
CA PHE A 369 17.57 -6.31 -1.21
C PHE A 369 17.53 -7.51 -2.14
N HIS A 370 17.27 -8.71 -1.64
CA HIS A 370 17.31 -9.93 -2.44
C HIS A 370 16.18 -10.05 -3.47
N GLU A 371 15.00 -9.49 -3.22
CA GLU A 371 13.87 -9.62 -4.16
C GLU A 371 13.88 -8.55 -5.25
N ARG A 372 14.32 -7.32 -4.93
CA ARG A 372 14.19 -6.17 -5.84
C ARG A 372 15.52 -5.63 -6.35
N MET A 373 16.60 -5.83 -5.63
CA MET A 373 17.90 -5.25 -5.94
C MET A 373 18.94 -6.35 -6.17
N ASP A 374 20.01 -6.01 -6.86
CA ASP A 374 21.19 -6.87 -6.97
C ASP A 374 22.42 -6.01 -6.68
N ILE A 375 22.84 -6.00 -5.41
CA ILE A 375 23.94 -5.13 -4.97
C ILE A 375 25.26 -5.67 -5.50
N GLU A 376 25.48 -6.98 -5.44
CA GLU A 376 26.72 -7.63 -5.88
C GLU A 376 26.95 -7.39 -7.38
N ALA A 377 25.95 -7.65 -8.23
CA ALA A 377 26.08 -7.40 -9.66
C ALA A 377 26.22 -5.90 -10.00
N THR A 378 25.66 -5.01 -9.18
CA THR A 378 25.86 -3.56 -9.36
C THR A 378 27.27 -3.13 -8.98
N MET A 379 27.85 -3.71 -7.93
CA MET A 379 29.25 -3.49 -7.55
C MET A 379 30.19 -3.95 -8.66
N ASP A 380 29.90 -5.11 -9.27
CA ASP A 380 30.68 -5.63 -10.39
C ASP A 380 30.58 -4.71 -11.61
N LEU A 381 29.39 -4.18 -11.93
CA LEU A 381 29.24 -3.18 -13.00
C LEU A 381 30.08 -1.91 -12.74
N ILE A 382 30.08 -1.38 -11.51
CA ILE A 382 30.91 -0.21 -11.17
C ILE A 382 32.40 -0.54 -11.34
N ARG A 383 32.84 -1.73 -10.96
CA ARG A 383 34.23 -2.20 -11.19
C ARG A 383 34.55 -2.31 -12.68
N GLU A 384 33.65 -2.88 -13.48
CA GLU A 384 33.79 -2.98 -14.93
C GLU A 384 33.95 -1.59 -15.57
N ILE A 385 33.18 -0.59 -15.11
CA ILE A 385 33.31 0.80 -15.56
C ILE A 385 34.65 1.40 -15.15
N GLN A 386 35.09 1.20 -13.91
CA GLN A 386 36.35 1.73 -13.39
C GLN A 386 37.59 1.09 -14.05
N ASN A 387 37.49 -0.17 -14.44
CA ASN A 387 38.55 -0.89 -15.17
C ASN A 387 38.58 -0.56 -16.67
N GLY A 388 37.53 0.08 -17.19
CA GLY A 388 37.36 0.36 -18.62
C GLY A 388 36.86 -0.82 -19.45
N ASP A 389 36.35 -1.89 -18.81
CA ASP A 389 35.70 -3.01 -19.49
C ASP A 389 34.32 -2.62 -20.04
N VAL A 390 33.69 -1.62 -19.40
CA VAL A 390 32.41 -1.02 -19.77
C VAL A 390 32.58 0.48 -19.87
N GLU A 391 32.15 1.06 -20.98
CA GLU A 391 32.20 2.50 -21.21
C GLU A 391 30.89 3.17 -20.76
N ILE A 392 30.97 4.36 -20.16
CA ILE A 392 29.81 5.21 -19.87
C ILE A 392 29.97 6.57 -20.55
N VAL A 393 29.03 6.90 -21.44
CA VAL A 393 29.13 8.08 -22.32
C VAL A 393 27.92 8.99 -22.18
N HIS A 394 28.14 10.30 -22.14
CA HIS A 394 27.06 11.29 -22.24
C HIS A 394 26.72 11.53 -23.72
N THR A 395 25.43 11.41 -24.07
CA THR A 395 24.94 11.40 -25.45
C THR A 395 23.74 12.32 -25.64
N ALA A 396 23.41 12.62 -26.90
CA ALA A 396 22.15 13.26 -27.24
C ALA A 396 20.94 12.33 -26.95
N THR A 397 19.72 12.86 -27.08
CA THR A 397 18.52 12.07 -26.79
C THR A 397 18.13 11.18 -27.95
N GLY A 398 17.92 9.89 -27.72
CA GLY A 398 17.49 8.94 -28.76
C GLY A 398 16.18 8.20 -28.46
N PRO A 399 15.61 7.49 -29.45
CA PRO A 399 14.38 6.72 -29.30
C PRO A 399 14.47 5.59 -28.26
N LEU A 400 15.59 4.87 -28.15
CA LEU A 400 15.78 3.85 -27.11
C LEU A 400 15.78 4.39 -25.68
N GLY A 401 16.01 5.70 -25.48
CA GLY A 401 15.83 6.36 -24.19
C GLY A 401 14.36 6.55 -23.79
N MET A 402 13.41 6.30 -24.68
CA MET A 402 11.96 6.44 -24.44
C MET A 402 11.28 5.09 -24.27
N SER A 403 10.60 4.89 -23.14
CA SER A 403 9.76 3.71 -22.95
C SER A 403 8.38 3.88 -23.58
N PRO A 404 7.86 2.89 -24.32
CA PRO A 404 6.45 2.85 -24.71
C PRO A 404 5.50 2.91 -23.50
N LYS A 405 5.96 2.46 -22.31
CA LYS A 405 5.23 2.63 -21.05
C LYS A 405 5.17 4.09 -20.61
N GLY A 406 6.24 4.87 -20.82
CA GLY A 406 6.31 6.29 -20.47
C GLY A 406 5.34 7.16 -21.28
N GLU A 407 5.07 6.80 -22.54
CA GLU A 407 4.05 7.47 -23.37
C GLU A 407 2.63 7.02 -23.03
N ARG A 408 2.40 5.72 -22.77
CA ARG A 408 1.05 5.18 -22.54
C ARG A 408 0.49 5.40 -21.14
N ASP A 409 1.34 5.50 -20.12
CA ASP A 409 0.91 5.92 -18.77
C ASP A 409 0.56 7.42 -18.72
N MET A 410 0.87 8.19 -19.78
CA MET A 410 0.72 9.64 -19.77
C MET A 410 -0.64 10.15 -20.29
N LEU A 411 -1.46 9.37 -21.01
CA LEU A 411 -2.67 9.94 -21.64
C LEU A 411 -3.85 8.98 -21.77
N LEU A 412 -4.75 9.02 -20.78
CA LEU A 412 -6.19 8.82 -21.03
C LEU A 412 -6.95 10.03 -20.46
N PRO A 413 -7.81 10.71 -21.24
CA PRO A 413 -8.47 11.92 -20.78
C PRO A 413 -9.39 11.60 -19.60
N ALA A 414 -9.25 12.38 -18.52
CA ALA A 414 -10.17 12.35 -17.39
C ALA A 414 -11.60 12.62 -17.86
N TRP A 415 -12.59 12.17 -17.08
CA TRP A 415 -13.97 12.58 -17.32
C TRP A 415 -14.07 14.10 -17.29
N SER A 416 -14.77 14.66 -18.27
CA SER A 416 -15.13 16.07 -18.20
C SER A 416 -16.01 16.31 -16.97
N ASP A 417 -16.00 17.52 -16.41
CA ASP A 417 -16.88 17.88 -15.30
C ASP A 417 -18.37 17.68 -15.67
N ALA A 418 -18.70 17.65 -16.96
CA ALA A 418 -20.04 17.29 -17.45
C ALA A 418 -20.36 15.81 -17.27
N GLN A 419 -19.47 14.91 -17.72
CA GLN A 419 -19.65 13.46 -17.57
C GLN A 419 -19.70 13.04 -16.10
N LEU A 420 -18.90 13.68 -15.23
CA LEU A 420 -18.92 13.39 -13.80
C LEU A 420 -20.27 13.76 -13.15
N ARG A 421 -20.81 14.92 -13.53
CA ARG A 421 -22.13 15.38 -13.04
C ARG A 421 -23.26 14.50 -13.53
N GLU A 422 -23.25 14.10 -14.80
CA GLU A 422 -24.27 13.22 -15.38
C GLU A 422 -24.31 11.86 -14.66
N ARG A 423 -23.14 11.30 -14.33
CA ARG A 423 -23.04 10.07 -13.56
C ARG A 423 -23.54 10.23 -12.11
N LEU A 424 -23.16 11.32 -11.46
CA LEU A 424 -23.67 11.65 -10.12
C LEU A 424 -25.19 11.78 -10.13
N GLU A 425 -25.74 12.50 -11.10
CA GLU A 425 -27.18 12.70 -11.28
C GLU A 425 -27.90 11.37 -11.52
N THR A 426 -27.38 10.55 -12.44
CA THR A 426 -27.92 9.21 -12.73
C THR A 426 -27.98 8.35 -11.47
N ARG A 427 -26.92 8.39 -10.63
CA ARG A 427 -26.91 7.69 -9.34
C ARG A 427 -27.98 8.22 -8.39
N LEU A 428 -28.02 9.53 -8.15
CA LEU A 428 -28.96 10.15 -7.21
C LEU A 428 -30.41 9.91 -7.63
N LEU A 429 -30.72 9.93 -8.93
CA LEU A 429 -32.05 9.64 -9.47
C LEU A 429 -32.42 8.15 -9.36
N ALA A 430 -31.44 7.25 -9.46
CA ALA A 430 -31.66 5.81 -9.30
C ALA A 430 -31.93 5.39 -7.84
N GLU A 431 -31.44 6.17 -6.86
CA GLU A 431 -31.63 5.91 -5.44
C GLU A 431 -33.13 5.95 -5.03
N ARG A 432 -33.44 5.16 -4.01
CA ARG A 432 -34.77 5.07 -3.40
C ARG A 432 -34.75 5.81 -2.06
N CYS A 433 -35.73 6.71 -1.89
CA CYS A 433 -35.89 7.44 -0.65
C CYS A 433 -37.17 7.01 0.08
N VAL A 434 -37.15 7.21 1.38
CA VAL A 434 -38.28 7.01 2.28
C VAL A 434 -38.72 8.38 2.78
N LEU A 435 -40.01 8.66 2.65
CA LEU A 435 -40.67 9.84 3.17
C LEU A 435 -41.55 9.44 4.35
N ILE A 436 -41.31 10.02 5.53
CA ILE A 436 -42.10 9.78 6.74
C ILE A 436 -42.84 11.05 7.14
N CYS A 437 -44.16 10.97 7.30
CA CYS A 437 -44.96 12.11 7.74
C CYS A 437 -44.71 12.41 9.23
N LEU A 438 -44.45 13.67 9.58
CA LEU A 438 -44.26 14.05 10.99
C LEU A 438 -45.56 14.01 11.82
N ASN A 439 -46.72 14.06 11.15
CA ASN A 439 -48.02 14.08 11.82
C ASN A 439 -48.56 12.67 12.10
N CYS A 440 -48.71 11.85 11.06
CA CYS A 440 -49.33 10.52 11.19
C CYS A 440 -48.33 9.35 11.07
N GLN A 441 -47.03 9.64 10.92
CA GLN A 441 -45.94 8.66 10.83
C GLN A 441 -46.05 7.66 9.66
N ASP A 442 -46.94 7.94 8.70
CA ASP A 442 -47.08 7.15 7.49
C ASP A 442 -45.81 7.22 6.63
N LYS A 443 -45.46 6.08 6.02
CA LYS A 443 -44.21 5.88 5.28
C LYS A 443 -44.51 5.61 3.82
N THR A 444 -43.86 6.34 2.93
CA THR A 444 -43.89 6.03 1.49
C THR A 444 -42.49 5.88 0.93
N ARG A 445 -42.33 4.94 0.00
CA ARG A 445 -41.07 4.69 -0.71
C ARG A 445 -41.25 5.07 -2.17
N LYS A 446 -40.35 5.89 -2.71
CA LYS A 446 -40.41 6.29 -4.13
C LYS A 446 -38.97 6.47 -4.63
N ARG A 447 -38.76 6.14 -5.91
CA ARG A 447 -37.47 6.37 -6.57
C ARG A 447 -37.35 7.85 -6.90
N VAL A 448 -36.21 8.46 -6.63
CA VAL A 448 -36.04 9.92 -6.76
C VAL A 448 -36.26 10.39 -8.21
N GLY A 449 -35.82 9.61 -9.20
CA GLY A 449 -36.07 9.94 -10.61
C GLY A 449 -37.52 9.82 -11.08
N LYS A 450 -38.43 9.27 -10.27
CA LYS A 450 -39.88 9.19 -10.56
C LYS A 450 -40.70 10.21 -9.77
N MET A 451 -40.05 11.14 -9.09
CA MET A 451 -40.70 12.18 -8.31
C MET A 451 -40.89 13.43 -9.16
N GLU A 452 -42.00 14.12 -8.92
CA GLU A 452 -42.24 15.46 -9.46
C GLU A 452 -41.43 16.50 -8.66
N ASP A 453 -41.29 17.71 -9.23
CA ASP A 453 -40.56 18.82 -8.59
C ASP A 453 -41.14 19.19 -7.23
N ARG A 454 -42.47 19.06 -7.07
CA ARG A 454 -43.17 19.26 -5.81
C ARG A 454 -43.49 17.90 -5.18
N ILE A 455 -43.10 17.74 -3.91
CA ILE A 455 -43.40 16.51 -3.18
C ILE A 455 -44.86 16.51 -2.72
N GLU A 456 -45.59 15.45 -3.09
CA GLU A 456 -46.98 15.23 -2.72
C GLU A 456 -47.18 15.19 -1.19
N PRO A 457 -48.31 15.71 -0.68
CA PRO A 457 -48.66 15.61 0.74
C PRO A 457 -48.83 14.15 1.18
N CYS A 458 -48.87 13.91 2.49
CA CYS A 458 -49.05 12.57 3.02
C CYS A 458 -50.40 11.97 2.56
N PRO A 459 -50.42 10.75 2.00
CA PRO A 459 -51.65 10.15 1.47
C PRO A 459 -52.68 9.83 2.57
N ARG A 460 -52.25 9.69 3.83
CA ARG A 460 -53.11 9.33 4.97
C ARG A 460 -53.74 10.53 5.68
N CYS A 461 -53.00 11.61 5.90
CA CYS A 461 -53.47 12.77 6.68
C CYS A 461 -53.35 14.11 5.96
N ASN A 462 -52.95 14.10 4.69
CA ASN A 462 -52.73 15.28 3.85
C ASN A 462 -51.70 16.30 4.42
N GLY A 463 -50.86 15.87 5.38
CA GLY A 463 -49.82 16.71 5.95
C GLY A 463 -48.68 16.98 4.97
N THR A 464 -48.23 18.23 4.89
CA THR A 464 -47.13 18.67 4.00
C THR A 464 -45.73 18.51 4.61
N MET A 465 -45.64 18.25 5.92
CA MET A 465 -44.37 18.09 6.63
C MET A 465 -43.94 16.63 6.63
N ARG A 466 -43.02 16.29 5.71
CA ARG A 466 -42.54 14.92 5.49
C ARG A 466 -41.01 14.94 5.55
N ALA A 467 -40.42 14.12 6.41
CA ALA A 467 -38.97 13.97 6.50
C ALA A 467 -38.49 12.94 5.47
N CYS A 468 -37.32 13.17 4.87
CA CYS A 468 -36.71 12.30 3.86
C CYS A 468 -35.36 11.76 4.31
N ALA A 469 -35.13 10.49 4.01
CA ALA A 469 -33.80 9.89 4.03
C ALA A 469 -33.69 8.78 2.97
N PRO A 470 -32.48 8.37 2.58
CA PRO A 470 -32.24 7.14 1.83
C PRO A 470 -32.88 5.93 2.51
N GLU A 471 -33.39 4.97 1.73
CA GLU A 471 -34.08 3.77 2.24
C GLU A 471 -33.22 2.96 3.23
N ARG A 472 -31.90 2.93 3.03
CA ARG A 472 -30.93 2.29 3.96
C ARG A 472 -30.90 2.89 5.37
N MET A 473 -31.44 4.09 5.58
CA MET A 473 -31.52 4.76 6.89
C MET A 473 -32.95 4.82 7.45
N GLU A 474 -33.89 4.03 6.90
CA GLU A 474 -35.30 4.04 7.31
C GLU A 474 -35.47 3.86 8.84
N ALA A 475 -34.78 2.87 9.43
CA ALA A 475 -34.90 2.58 10.86
C ALA A 475 -34.48 3.77 11.73
N MET A 476 -33.40 4.45 11.35
CA MET A 476 -32.89 5.63 12.03
C MET A 476 -33.86 6.83 11.87
N LEU A 477 -34.37 7.05 10.66
CA LEU A 477 -35.33 8.12 10.39
C LEU A 477 -36.63 7.92 11.17
N ALA A 478 -37.16 6.68 11.18
CA ALA A 478 -38.36 6.35 11.93
C ALA A 478 -38.17 6.59 13.43
N GLY A 479 -37.01 6.18 13.99
CA GLY A 479 -36.64 6.45 15.37
C GLY A 479 -36.66 7.95 15.71
N TRP A 480 -36.03 8.79 14.87
CA TRP A 480 -36.01 10.24 15.09
C TRP A 480 -37.38 10.91 14.97
N VAL A 481 -38.24 10.44 14.07
CA VAL A 481 -39.61 10.97 13.93
C VAL A 481 -40.48 10.61 15.14
N THR A 482 -40.26 9.44 15.74
CA THR A 482 -40.98 9.00 16.96
C THR A 482 -40.38 9.57 18.26
N SER A 483 -39.15 10.07 18.21
CA SER A 483 -38.43 10.59 19.37
C SER A 483 -39.12 11.82 19.95
N ARG A 484 -39.21 11.88 21.29
CA ARG A 484 -39.74 13.05 22.02
C ARG A 484 -38.65 14.06 22.39
N ASP A 485 -37.38 13.77 22.10
CA ASP A 485 -36.27 14.68 22.36
C ASP A 485 -36.45 15.97 21.53
N PRO A 486 -36.45 17.17 22.16
CA PRO A 486 -36.48 18.45 21.46
C PRO A 486 -35.43 18.57 20.33
N LYS A 487 -34.25 17.96 20.48
CA LYS A 487 -33.16 18.01 19.50
C LYS A 487 -33.51 17.23 18.23
N ASP A 488 -34.03 16.02 18.37
CA ASP A 488 -34.46 15.18 17.25
C ASP A 488 -35.69 15.78 16.55
N ARG A 489 -36.64 16.32 17.30
CA ARG A 489 -37.79 17.04 16.73
C ARG A 489 -37.35 18.26 15.94
N GLY A 490 -36.41 19.05 16.47
CA GLY A 490 -35.81 20.19 15.76
C GLY A 490 -35.10 19.76 14.48
N ARG A 491 -34.39 18.63 14.51
CA ARG A 491 -33.73 18.03 13.35
C ARG A 491 -34.72 17.64 12.26
N MET A 492 -35.77 16.90 12.62
CA MET A 492 -36.77 16.40 11.67
C MET A 492 -37.66 17.52 11.13
N ASN A 493 -37.97 18.54 11.93
CA ASN A 493 -38.68 19.74 11.45
C ASN A 493 -37.88 20.46 10.37
N LYS A 494 -36.57 20.67 10.58
CA LYS A 494 -35.68 21.28 9.56
C LYS A 494 -35.61 20.42 8.30
N ASN A 495 -35.49 19.10 8.44
CA ASN A 495 -35.49 18.17 7.31
C ASN A 495 -36.79 18.31 6.49
N ALA A 496 -37.95 18.22 7.15
CA ALA A 496 -39.25 18.36 6.49
C ALA A 496 -39.49 19.75 5.87
N GLU A 497 -38.98 20.80 6.50
CA GLU A 497 -39.06 22.16 5.98
C GLU A 497 -38.24 22.34 4.69
N LEU A 498 -37.03 21.76 4.62
CA LEU A 498 -36.23 21.79 3.39
C LEU A 498 -36.96 21.13 2.23
N ILE A 499 -37.64 20.00 2.47
CA ILE A 499 -38.42 19.29 1.45
C ILE A 499 -39.62 20.11 1.01
N ARG A 500 -40.31 20.76 1.96
CA ARG A 500 -41.44 21.64 1.65
C ARG A 500 -41.02 22.85 0.81
N THR A 501 -39.85 23.42 1.09
CA THR A 501 -39.37 24.65 0.44
C THR A 501 -38.68 24.39 -0.89
N HIS A 502 -37.82 23.38 -0.98
CA HIS A 502 -36.99 23.10 -2.16
C HIS A 502 -37.44 21.87 -2.96
N GLY A 503 -38.42 21.10 -2.47
CA GLY A 503 -39.02 20.01 -3.22
C GLY A 503 -38.01 18.92 -3.62
N HIS A 504 -38.01 18.56 -4.90
CA HIS A 504 -37.14 17.53 -5.47
C HIS A 504 -35.65 17.81 -5.26
N ASP A 505 -35.21 19.07 -5.35
CA ASP A 505 -33.80 19.46 -5.12
C ASP A 505 -33.33 19.12 -3.70
N ALA A 506 -34.19 19.27 -2.69
CA ALA A 506 -33.88 18.86 -1.33
C ALA A 506 -33.79 17.35 -1.19
N VAL A 507 -34.66 16.59 -1.87
CA VAL A 507 -34.60 15.13 -1.88
C VAL A 507 -33.28 14.65 -2.50
N LEU A 508 -32.87 15.23 -3.64
CA LEU A 508 -31.59 14.92 -4.27
C LEU A 508 -30.40 15.22 -3.35
N ALA A 509 -30.39 16.39 -2.69
CA ALA A 509 -29.34 16.74 -1.76
C ALA A 509 -29.26 15.76 -0.58
N MET A 510 -30.41 15.33 -0.02
CA MET A 510 -30.45 14.38 1.09
C MET A 510 -30.11 12.94 0.70
N MET A 511 -30.15 12.60 -0.58
CA MET A 511 -29.65 11.29 -1.04
C MET A 511 -28.13 11.20 -1.02
N ALA A 512 -27.44 12.34 -1.10
CA ALA A 512 -26.01 12.40 -1.05
C ALA A 512 -25.44 11.90 0.29
N ARG A 513 -24.31 11.19 0.25
CA ARG A 513 -23.72 10.57 1.43
C ARG A 513 -23.11 11.63 2.36
N GLY A 514 -23.50 11.62 3.63
CA GLY A 514 -23.03 12.59 4.62
C GLY A 514 -23.77 13.93 4.59
N VAL A 515 -24.80 14.04 3.75
CA VAL A 515 -25.64 15.23 3.69
C VAL A 515 -26.89 14.99 4.54
N ALA A 516 -26.83 15.48 5.78
CA ALA A 516 -27.99 15.58 6.68
C ALA A 516 -28.64 16.97 6.57
N GLU A 517 -29.60 17.27 7.44
CA GLU A 517 -30.36 18.53 7.41
C GLU A 517 -29.47 19.78 7.46
N GLY A 518 -28.40 19.77 8.26
CA GLY A 518 -27.50 20.91 8.40
C GLY A 518 -26.68 21.18 7.13
N THR A 519 -26.13 20.13 6.52
CA THR A 519 -25.36 20.23 5.27
C THR A 519 -26.29 20.55 4.10
N ALA A 520 -27.47 19.92 4.02
CA ALA A 520 -28.47 20.20 3.00
C ALA A 520 -28.93 21.66 3.04
N THR A 521 -29.17 22.22 4.23
CA THR A 521 -29.51 23.65 4.39
C THR A 521 -28.43 24.54 3.79
N ARG A 522 -27.15 24.22 4.01
CA ARG A 522 -26.03 25.00 3.48
C ARG A 522 -25.92 24.91 1.96
N LEU A 523 -26.11 23.71 1.40
CA LEU A 523 -26.09 23.48 -0.05
C LEU A 523 -27.23 24.23 -0.74
N LEU A 524 -28.42 24.23 -0.14
CA LEU A 524 -29.63 24.82 -0.73
C LEU A 524 -29.75 26.33 -0.52
N ARG A 525 -29.04 26.92 0.47
CA ARG A 525 -29.03 28.39 0.71
C ARG A 525 -28.53 29.20 -0.50
N GLY A 526 -27.55 28.67 -1.24
CA GLY A 526 -26.99 29.32 -2.43
C GLY A 526 -27.59 28.81 -3.74
N HIS A 527 -28.62 27.97 -3.70
CA HIS A 527 -29.18 27.31 -4.88
C HIS A 527 -30.38 28.07 -5.43
N THR A 528 -30.31 28.42 -6.71
CA THR A 528 -31.44 29.00 -7.47
C THR A 528 -32.21 27.87 -8.15
N ARG A 529 -33.55 27.84 -7.99
CA ARG A 529 -34.41 26.86 -8.67
C ARG A 529 -34.15 26.88 -10.18
N GLY A 530 -33.96 25.70 -10.77
CA GLY A 530 -33.63 25.52 -12.18
C GLY A 530 -32.13 25.38 -12.50
N ASN A 531 -31.22 25.76 -11.59
CA ASN A 531 -29.78 25.57 -11.80
C ASN A 531 -29.28 24.23 -11.23
N ARG A 532 -29.77 23.13 -11.80
CA ARG A 532 -29.40 21.76 -11.36
C ARG A 532 -27.89 21.51 -11.36
N ILE A 533 -27.17 22.11 -12.31
CA ILE A 533 -25.73 21.96 -12.46
C ILE A 533 -24.98 22.45 -11.22
N ALA A 534 -25.33 23.62 -10.69
CA ALA A 534 -24.71 24.17 -9.49
C ALA A 534 -24.98 23.29 -8.26
N LEU A 535 -26.20 22.76 -8.13
CA LEU A 535 -26.57 21.84 -7.05
C LEU A 535 -25.75 20.55 -7.09
N LEU A 536 -25.64 19.91 -8.26
CA LEU A 536 -24.87 18.67 -8.43
C LEU A 536 -23.39 18.89 -8.10
N ARG A 537 -22.81 20.04 -8.48
CA ARG A 537 -21.44 20.40 -8.10
C ARG A 537 -21.29 20.55 -6.59
N ALA A 538 -22.23 21.22 -5.94
CA ALA A 538 -22.22 21.43 -4.50
C ALA A 538 -22.37 20.09 -3.73
N ILE A 539 -23.25 19.21 -4.22
CA ILE A 539 -23.43 17.85 -3.70
C ILE A 539 -22.14 17.03 -3.84
N HIS A 540 -21.51 17.04 -5.02
CA HIS A 540 -20.26 16.32 -5.25
C HIS A 540 -19.16 16.73 -4.25
N ASN A 541 -18.98 18.05 -4.06
CA ASN A 541 -18.01 18.57 -3.11
C ASN A 541 -18.34 18.19 -1.66
N ALA A 542 -19.61 18.18 -1.28
CA ALA A 542 -20.04 17.75 0.05
C ALA A 542 -19.76 16.26 0.31
N GLU A 543 -19.97 15.40 -0.68
CA GLU A 543 -19.67 13.97 -0.55
C GLU A 543 -18.16 13.71 -0.43
N LEU A 544 -17.32 14.44 -1.19
CA LEU A 544 -15.86 14.36 -1.05
C LEU A 544 -15.40 14.80 0.35
N GLN A 545 -15.94 15.92 0.86
CA GLN A 545 -15.62 16.41 2.20
C GLN A 545 -16.08 15.44 3.30
N TYR A 546 -17.25 14.83 3.14
CA TYR A 546 -17.71 13.80 4.05
C TYR A 546 -16.84 12.56 3.99
N ALA A 547 -16.47 12.08 2.80
CA ALA A 547 -15.58 10.92 2.65
C ALA A 547 -14.22 11.16 3.33
N ARG A 548 -13.63 12.35 3.20
CA ARG A 548 -12.39 12.72 3.88
C ARG A 548 -12.53 12.78 5.40
N THR A 549 -13.65 13.32 5.90
CA THR A 549 -13.79 13.59 7.34
C THR A 549 -14.49 12.48 8.12
N ARG A 550 -15.18 11.52 7.47
CA ARG A 550 -16.02 10.49 8.10
C ARG A 550 -15.39 9.78 9.31
N ARG A 551 -14.09 9.53 9.28
CA ARG A 551 -13.34 8.84 10.36
C ARG A 551 -13.25 9.61 11.67
N TYR A 552 -13.40 10.93 11.64
CA TYR A 552 -13.39 11.77 12.85
C TYR A 552 -14.77 11.85 13.53
N TRP A 553 -15.80 11.28 12.90
CA TRP A 553 -17.20 11.33 13.35
C TRP A 553 -17.76 9.96 13.75
N SER A 554 -16.97 8.89 13.59
CA SER A 554 -17.35 7.51 13.92
C SER A 554 -17.06 7.16 15.37
#